data_AF-A0A7C0ZMI2-F1
#
_entry.id   AF-A0A7C0ZMI2-F1
#
_cell.length_a   1.000
_cell.length_b   1.000
_cell.length_c   1.000
_cell.angle_alpha   90.00
_cell.angle_beta   90.00
_cell.angle_gamma   90.00
#
_symmetry.space_group_name_H-M   'P 1'
#
loop_
_entity.id
_entity.type
_entity.pdbx_description
1 polymer ?
#
loop_
_entity_poly.entity_id
_entity_poly.type
_entity_poly.pdbx_seq_one_letter_code
_entity_poly.pdbx_strand_id
1 'polypeptide(L)'
;MAEQEKHTKQTILLICVIISVLAVSGCTHPAEKGEPAPTPPDGRAYTESANIDCIDCHAVQYQPIENGSGGHARLNCTFCHIQHGYRPDCGTCHPDPHGEGISGCTICHPDPHAPETRIKSTRNNSVCLPCHIPQYDDIEEGSGRHSILKCDLCHVQHGYLPICSDCHGMPHGPDVSGCEGCHNPHAPESIEFDTHNNSECARCHRSVVRRTFVAVPTRHADLACDMCHPRHAATMLCIDCHPGHSTEMNMRDCCNCHRTGHVPTSIQYSSNPATTKSGVCVDCHAKPFNTMLESESEHQYIECVRCHPEHGSAATLACTSCHTMDSSHGTNCVACHGSAHDLATSRG
;
A
#
# COMPACT_ATOMS: atom_id res chain seq x y z
N MET A 1 -55.43 1.13 -22.00
CA MET A 1 -56.21 1.90 -21.00
C MET A 1 -57.22 1.04 -20.25
N ALA A 2 -57.87 0.04 -20.87
CA ALA A 2 -58.80 -0.86 -20.17
C ALA A 2 -58.14 -1.87 -19.18
N GLU A 3 -56.91 -2.34 -19.47
CA GLU A 3 -56.17 -3.29 -18.61
C GLU A 3 -55.77 -2.68 -17.26
N GLN A 4 -55.38 -1.40 -17.27
CA GLN A 4 -54.86 -0.68 -16.11
C GLN A 4 -56.00 -0.30 -15.15
N GLU A 5 -57.19 -0.05 -15.66
CA GLU A 5 -58.39 0.22 -14.86
C GLU A 5 -58.91 -1.04 -14.15
N LYS A 6 -58.74 -2.21 -14.78
CA LYS A 6 -59.09 -3.53 -14.22
C LYS A 6 -58.18 -3.89 -13.05
N HIS A 7 -56.88 -3.65 -13.18
CA HIS A 7 -55.91 -3.87 -12.09
C HIS A 7 -56.19 -2.94 -10.90
N THR A 8 -56.48 -1.66 -11.13
CA THR A 8 -56.79 -0.71 -10.03
C THR A 8 -58.07 -1.09 -9.29
N LYS A 9 -59.11 -1.55 -10.01
CA LYS A 9 -60.37 -2.03 -9.40
C LYS A 9 -60.16 -3.33 -8.61
N GLN A 10 -59.32 -4.24 -9.09
CA GLN A 10 -58.97 -5.47 -8.37
C GLN A 10 -58.15 -5.20 -7.10
N THR A 11 -57.21 -4.26 -7.14
CA THR A 11 -56.41 -3.89 -5.97
C THR A 11 -57.25 -3.18 -4.90
N ILE A 12 -58.18 -2.31 -5.29
CA ILE A 12 -59.10 -1.64 -4.34
C ILE A 12 -60.07 -2.66 -3.71
N LEU A 13 -60.60 -3.60 -4.49
CA LEU A 13 -61.47 -4.66 -3.96
C LEU A 13 -60.72 -5.55 -2.97
N LEU A 14 -59.45 -5.88 -3.24
CA LEU A 14 -58.60 -6.67 -2.35
C LEU A 14 -58.33 -5.93 -1.03
N ILE A 15 -58.06 -4.63 -1.09
CA ILE A 15 -57.83 -3.79 0.09
C ILE A 15 -59.11 -3.67 0.93
N CYS A 16 -60.27 -3.48 0.31
CA CYS A 16 -61.55 -3.43 1.03
C CYS A 16 -61.93 -4.76 1.67
N VAL A 17 -61.62 -5.91 1.04
CA VAL A 17 -61.82 -7.24 1.62
C VAL A 17 -60.85 -7.49 2.79
N ILE A 18 -59.59 -7.06 2.69
CA ILE A 18 -58.61 -7.19 3.78
C ILE A 18 -59.00 -6.31 4.98
N ILE A 19 -59.47 -5.08 4.76
CA ILE A 19 -59.98 -4.19 5.83
C ILE A 19 -61.24 -4.78 6.48
N SER A 20 -62.10 -5.44 5.71
CA SER A 20 -63.33 -6.08 6.22
C SER A 20 -63.02 -7.36 7.01
N VAL A 21 -62.00 -8.13 6.62
CA VAL A 21 -61.54 -9.34 7.35
C VAL A 21 -60.83 -8.96 8.65
N LEU A 22 -60.13 -7.82 8.69
CA LEU A 22 -59.55 -7.27 9.92
C LEU A 22 -60.60 -6.70 10.88
N ALA A 23 -61.76 -6.25 10.39
CA ALA A 23 -62.86 -5.76 11.22
C ALA A 23 -63.76 -6.88 11.82
N VAL A 24 -63.72 -8.10 11.27
CA VAL A 24 -64.54 -9.24 11.73
C VAL A 24 -63.73 -10.30 12.49
N SER A 25 -62.39 -10.21 12.50
CA SER A 25 -61.53 -11.04 13.35
C SER A 25 -61.33 -10.46 14.76
N GLY A 26 -62.29 -9.66 15.22
CA GLY A 26 -62.41 -9.23 16.61
C GLY A 26 -62.61 -10.43 17.53
N CYS A 27 -61.53 -11.13 17.82
CA CYS A 27 -61.42 -12.08 18.92
C CYS A 27 -61.67 -11.26 20.19
N THR A 28 -62.89 -11.38 20.70
CA THR A 28 -63.24 -10.97 22.06
C THR A 28 -62.51 -11.91 23.02
N HIS A 29 -61.23 -11.64 23.23
CA HIS A 29 -60.55 -12.14 24.42
C HIS A 29 -61.23 -11.48 25.62
N PRO A 30 -61.73 -12.25 26.61
CA PRO A 30 -62.03 -11.67 27.90
C PRO A 30 -60.76 -10.95 28.37
N ALA A 31 -60.91 -9.73 28.87
CA ALA A 31 -59.82 -8.91 29.35
C ALA A 31 -58.87 -9.75 30.22
N GLU A 32 -57.76 -10.20 29.63
CA GLU A 32 -56.62 -10.61 30.40
C GLU A 32 -56.19 -9.36 31.12
N LYS A 33 -56.29 -9.43 32.45
CA LYS A 33 -55.78 -8.42 33.37
C LYS A 33 -54.42 -8.03 32.83
N GLY A 34 -54.30 -6.76 32.42
CA GLY A 34 -53.05 -6.23 31.89
C GLY A 34 -51.92 -6.67 32.80
N GLU A 35 -50.84 -7.15 32.18
CA GLU A 35 -49.56 -7.27 32.88
C GLU A 35 -49.39 -5.99 33.71
N PRO A 36 -49.13 -6.12 35.02
CA PRO A 36 -49.01 -4.95 35.86
C PRO A 36 -47.95 -4.05 35.23
N ALA A 37 -48.32 -2.81 34.96
CA ALA A 37 -47.37 -1.74 34.68
C ALA A 37 -46.21 -1.88 35.70
N PRO A 38 -44.94 -1.67 35.28
CA PRO A 38 -43.80 -1.85 36.16
C PRO A 38 -44.10 -1.12 37.46
N THR A 39 -44.19 -1.90 38.54
CA THR A 39 -44.54 -1.38 39.85
C THR A 39 -43.59 -0.23 40.14
N PRO A 40 -44.08 0.94 40.59
CA PRO A 40 -43.20 2.02 41.01
C PRO A 40 -42.23 1.44 42.05
N PRO A 41 -41.00 1.98 42.16
CA PRO A 41 -40.02 1.46 43.11
C PRO A 41 -40.70 1.41 44.48
N ASP A 42 -40.88 0.20 45.01
CA ASP A 42 -41.62 -0.02 46.26
C ASP A 42 -40.88 0.56 47.48
N GLY A 43 -39.71 1.17 47.24
CA GLY A 43 -38.82 1.77 48.20
C GLY A 43 -38.20 0.74 49.14
N ARG A 44 -38.41 -0.56 48.90
CA ARG A 44 -37.88 -1.62 49.74
C ARG A 44 -36.44 -1.89 49.31
N ALA A 45 -35.57 -1.97 50.32
CA ALA A 45 -34.23 -2.43 50.12
C ALA A 45 -34.24 -3.97 50.03
N TYR A 46 -33.54 -4.51 49.04
CA TYR A 46 -33.48 -5.96 48.78
C TYR A 46 -32.15 -6.56 49.26
N THR A 47 -31.56 -6.01 50.33
CA THR A 47 -30.17 -6.30 50.73
C THR A 47 -29.86 -7.77 51.05
N GLU A 48 -30.89 -8.58 51.32
CA GLU A 48 -30.78 -10.01 51.64
C GLU A 48 -31.24 -10.94 50.50
N SER A 49 -31.62 -10.40 49.33
CA SER A 49 -32.07 -11.20 48.19
C SER A 49 -30.91 -11.86 47.45
N ALA A 50 -31.15 -13.09 46.98
CA ALA A 50 -30.22 -13.80 46.13
C ALA A 50 -30.38 -13.37 44.67
N ASN A 51 -29.36 -13.60 43.82
CA ASN A 51 -29.45 -13.26 42.40
C ASN A 51 -30.64 -13.93 41.71
N ILE A 52 -30.98 -15.17 42.10
CA ILE A 52 -32.11 -15.92 41.53
C ILE A 52 -33.44 -15.17 41.66
N ASP A 53 -33.64 -14.45 42.77
CA ASP A 53 -34.86 -13.65 43.02
C ASP A 53 -34.99 -12.47 42.03
N CYS A 54 -33.86 -12.04 41.45
CA CYS A 54 -33.82 -10.97 40.46
C CYS A 54 -33.93 -11.50 39.02
N ILE A 55 -33.34 -12.67 38.76
CA ILE A 55 -33.20 -13.27 37.42
C ILE A 55 -34.57 -13.60 36.81
N ASP A 56 -35.55 -14.01 37.63
CA ASP A 56 -36.89 -14.35 37.18
C ASP A 56 -37.56 -13.22 36.35
N CYS A 57 -37.23 -11.96 36.67
CA CYS A 57 -37.73 -10.78 35.94
C CYS A 57 -36.65 -10.07 35.10
N HIS A 58 -35.35 -10.20 35.46
CA HIS A 58 -34.22 -9.49 34.83
C HIS A 58 -33.27 -10.43 34.09
N ALA A 59 -33.78 -11.53 33.52
CA ALA A 59 -32.98 -12.55 32.84
C ALA A 59 -32.07 -11.95 31.75
N VAL A 60 -32.53 -10.94 31.02
CA VAL A 60 -31.75 -10.26 29.96
C VAL A 60 -30.51 -9.56 30.53
N GLN A 61 -30.65 -8.89 31.66
CA GLN A 61 -29.57 -8.18 32.34
C GLN A 61 -28.60 -9.14 33.05
N TYR A 62 -29.03 -10.38 33.32
CA TYR A 62 -28.19 -11.42 33.91
C TYR A 62 -27.30 -12.13 32.88
N GLN A 63 -27.71 -12.21 31.61
CA GLN A 63 -26.92 -12.86 30.55
C GLN A 63 -25.44 -12.41 30.46
N PRO A 64 -25.10 -11.12 30.58
CA PRO A 64 -23.70 -10.66 30.54
C PRO A 64 -22.87 -11.08 31.77
N ILE A 65 -23.53 -11.22 32.93
CA ILE A 65 -22.92 -11.70 34.19
C ILE A 65 -22.64 -13.20 34.10
N GLU A 66 -23.62 -13.98 33.60
CA GLU A 66 -23.51 -15.43 33.41
C GLU A 66 -22.37 -15.78 32.42
N ASN A 67 -22.23 -15.00 31.35
CA ASN A 67 -21.18 -15.17 30.35
C ASN A 67 -19.80 -14.69 30.81
N GLY A 68 -19.67 -14.21 32.05
CA GLY A 68 -18.39 -14.07 32.76
C GLY A 68 -17.50 -12.90 32.33
N SER A 69 -18.03 -11.89 31.65
CA SER A 69 -17.20 -10.75 31.23
C SER A 69 -16.95 -9.76 32.38
N GLY A 70 -15.70 -9.70 32.85
CA GLY A 70 -15.23 -8.73 33.84
C GLY A 70 -15.50 -9.03 35.31
N GLY A 71 -14.98 -8.17 36.19
CA GLY A 71 -15.04 -8.35 37.65
C GLY A 71 -16.44 -8.31 38.25
N HIS A 72 -17.42 -7.70 37.57
CA HIS A 72 -18.81 -7.60 38.05
C HIS A 72 -19.57 -8.93 37.95
N ALA A 73 -19.12 -9.88 37.13
CA ALA A 73 -19.73 -11.20 37.01
C ALA A 73 -19.76 -11.99 38.34
N ARG A 74 -18.91 -11.61 39.31
CA ARG A 74 -18.77 -12.26 40.62
C ARG A 74 -19.57 -11.59 41.73
N LEU A 75 -20.25 -10.48 41.43
CA LEU A 75 -21.00 -9.71 42.42
C LEU A 75 -22.46 -10.15 42.44
N ASN A 76 -23.08 -10.10 43.62
CA ASN A 76 -24.53 -10.25 43.72
C ASN A 76 -25.22 -8.98 43.21
N CYS A 77 -26.41 -9.10 42.62
CA CYS A 77 -27.19 -7.97 42.10
C CYS A 77 -27.38 -6.89 43.17
N THR A 78 -27.64 -7.32 44.41
CA THR A 78 -27.90 -6.47 45.59
C THR A 78 -26.66 -5.74 46.12
N PHE A 79 -25.46 -6.15 45.70
CA PHE A 79 -24.22 -5.41 46.01
C PHE A 79 -24.24 -4.02 45.39
N CYS A 80 -24.77 -3.92 44.17
CA CYS A 80 -24.85 -2.69 43.39
C CYS A 80 -26.26 -2.07 43.42
N HIS A 81 -27.29 -2.92 43.34
CA HIS A 81 -28.70 -2.52 43.29
C HIS A 81 -29.36 -2.71 44.65
N ILE A 82 -29.22 -1.71 45.51
CA ILE A 82 -29.75 -1.76 46.89
C ILE A 82 -31.29 -1.71 46.96
N GLN A 83 -31.95 -1.22 45.91
CA GLN A 83 -33.40 -1.14 45.78
C GLN A 83 -33.82 -1.27 44.32
N HIS A 84 -35.07 -1.69 44.08
CA HIS A 84 -35.60 -1.82 42.72
C HIS A 84 -35.66 -0.43 42.04
N GLY A 85 -35.24 -0.36 40.77
CA GLY A 85 -35.16 0.89 40.01
C GLY A 85 -33.95 1.79 40.34
N TYR A 86 -33.13 1.46 41.34
CA TYR A 86 -31.88 2.18 41.60
C TYR A 86 -30.78 1.74 40.65
N ARG A 87 -30.12 2.71 40.00
CA ARG A 87 -28.94 2.50 39.17
C ARG A 87 -27.74 3.15 39.85
N PRO A 88 -26.72 2.37 40.26
CA PRO A 88 -25.54 2.93 40.90
C PRO A 88 -24.73 3.78 39.92
N ASP A 89 -24.08 4.80 40.46
CA ASP A 89 -23.05 5.54 39.73
C ASP A 89 -21.73 4.77 39.76
N CYS A 90 -21.10 4.61 38.60
CA CYS A 90 -19.86 3.84 38.46
C CYS A 90 -18.71 4.44 39.29
N GLY A 91 -18.67 5.77 39.41
CA GLY A 91 -17.63 6.51 40.14
C GLY A 91 -17.63 6.25 41.65
N THR A 92 -18.73 5.71 42.18
CA THR A 92 -18.83 5.32 43.60
C THR A 92 -17.81 4.25 43.99
N CYS A 93 -17.54 3.31 43.07
CA CYS A 93 -16.59 2.22 43.29
C CYS A 93 -15.32 2.36 42.43
N HIS A 94 -15.42 3.04 41.29
CA HIS A 94 -14.34 3.23 40.33
C HIS A 94 -14.00 4.72 40.20
N PRO A 95 -13.24 5.29 41.15
CA PRO A 95 -12.79 6.68 41.04
C PRO A 95 -11.76 6.81 39.91
N ASP A 96 -12.08 7.62 38.91
CA ASP A 96 -11.22 8.04 37.79
C ASP A 96 -10.43 6.91 37.09
N PRO A 97 -11.07 5.84 36.61
CA PRO A 97 -10.39 4.67 36.02
C PRO A 97 -9.58 5.01 34.75
N HIS A 98 -9.83 6.19 34.17
CA HIS A 98 -9.17 6.69 32.96
C HIS A 98 -8.56 8.10 33.15
N GLY A 99 -8.50 8.62 34.39
CA GLY A 99 -8.05 9.98 34.69
C GLY A 99 -9.17 11.03 34.68
N GLU A 100 -8.79 12.28 34.97
CA GLU A 100 -9.73 13.41 35.08
C GLU A 100 -10.40 13.75 33.74
N GLY A 101 -11.71 14.03 33.78
CA GLY A 101 -12.48 14.53 32.63
C GLY A 101 -13.23 13.48 31.82
N ILE A 102 -13.03 12.18 32.07
CA ILE A 102 -13.79 11.11 31.39
C ILE A 102 -15.02 10.75 32.21
N SER A 103 -16.18 11.22 31.77
CA SER A 103 -17.47 10.96 32.40
C SER A 103 -18.43 10.24 31.45
N GLY A 104 -19.51 9.67 31.99
CA GLY A 104 -20.48 8.92 31.19
C GLY A 104 -19.94 7.56 30.74
N CYS A 105 -19.51 6.72 31.68
CA CYS A 105 -18.89 5.41 31.42
C CYS A 105 -19.66 4.55 30.40
N THR A 106 -20.99 4.60 30.43
CA THR A 106 -21.85 3.84 29.51
C THR A 106 -21.88 4.34 28.06
N ILE A 107 -21.23 5.44 27.77
CA ILE A 107 -20.96 5.88 26.39
C ILE A 107 -20.03 4.89 25.71
N CYS A 108 -19.04 4.35 26.44
CA CYS A 108 -18.00 3.44 25.94
C CYS A 108 -18.17 2.00 26.43
N HIS A 109 -18.71 1.82 27.64
CA HIS A 109 -19.01 0.55 28.29
C HIS A 109 -20.53 0.37 28.34
N PRO A 110 -21.18 0.02 27.22
CA PRO A 110 -22.64 0.10 27.08
C PRO A 110 -23.38 -0.78 28.09
N ASP A 111 -22.69 -1.80 28.60
CA ASP A 111 -23.20 -2.71 29.61
C ASP A 111 -22.34 -2.64 30.89
N PRO A 112 -22.86 -2.06 31.99
CA PRO A 112 -22.14 -2.01 33.26
C PRO A 112 -21.99 -3.39 33.93
N HIS A 113 -22.76 -4.41 33.53
CA HIS A 113 -22.58 -5.79 34.01
C HIS A 113 -21.44 -6.51 33.27
N ALA A 114 -21.04 -5.98 32.11
CA ALA A 114 -19.95 -6.48 31.29
C ALA A 114 -18.97 -5.33 30.96
N PRO A 115 -18.31 -4.73 31.97
CA PRO A 115 -17.53 -3.51 31.77
C PRO A 115 -16.32 -3.69 30.85
N GLU A 116 -15.84 -4.91 30.61
CA GLU A 116 -14.78 -5.17 29.61
C GLU A 116 -15.29 -5.09 28.17
N THR A 117 -16.60 -5.21 27.96
CA THR A 117 -17.24 -5.05 26.66
C THR A 117 -17.26 -3.58 26.27
N ARG A 118 -16.58 -3.26 25.18
CA ARG A 118 -16.53 -1.91 24.61
C ARG A 118 -17.53 -1.76 23.48
N ILE A 119 -17.97 -0.53 23.23
CA ILE A 119 -18.77 -0.19 22.05
C ILE A 119 -18.15 -0.74 20.76
N LYS A 120 -18.99 -1.36 19.92
CA LYS A 120 -18.73 -1.53 18.49
C LYS A 120 -19.03 -0.19 17.84
N SER A 121 -18.07 0.32 17.09
CA SER A 121 -17.96 1.71 16.70
C SER A 121 -19.11 2.14 15.79
N THR A 122 -20.02 3.00 16.27
CA THR A 122 -21.06 3.65 15.43
C THR A 122 -21.42 5.06 15.93
N ARG A 123 -20.52 5.77 16.63
CA ARG A 123 -20.85 7.05 17.27
C ARG A 123 -19.84 8.15 16.93
N ASN A 124 -20.34 9.39 17.02
CA ASN A 124 -19.67 10.67 16.78
C ASN A 124 -18.21 10.68 17.23
N ASN A 125 -17.31 11.09 16.32
CA ASN A 125 -15.89 11.33 16.52
C ASN A 125 -15.58 11.99 17.89
N SER A 126 -16.37 12.99 18.32
CA SER A 126 -16.10 13.76 19.55
C SER A 126 -15.91 12.92 20.83
N VAL A 127 -16.38 11.66 20.86
CA VAL A 127 -16.18 10.74 21.99
C VAL A 127 -14.72 10.26 22.10
N CYS A 128 -13.98 10.25 20.99
CA CYS A 128 -12.58 9.80 20.91
C CYS A 128 -11.59 10.88 21.35
N LEU A 129 -11.90 12.16 21.08
CA LEU A 129 -11.01 13.31 21.28
C LEU A 129 -10.35 13.39 22.66
N PRO A 130 -11.06 13.23 23.80
CA PRO A 130 -10.45 13.38 25.11
C PRO A 130 -9.26 12.44 25.39
N CYS A 131 -9.18 11.31 24.67
CA CYS A 131 -8.11 10.31 24.83
C CYS A 131 -7.12 10.28 23.66
N HIS A 132 -7.55 10.73 22.48
CA HIS A 132 -6.79 10.63 21.23
C HIS A 132 -6.29 11.98 20.73
N ILE A 133 -5.93 12.89 21.65
CA ILE A 133 -5.50 14.26 21.33
C ILE A 133 -4.41 14.28 20.24
N PRO A 134 -3.32 13.50 20.33
CA PRO A 134 -2.29 13.55 19.29
C PRO A 134 -2.80 13.12 17.91
N GLN A 135 -3.70 12.13 17.85
CA GLN A 135 -4.26 11.67 16.57
C GLN A 135 -5.24 12.70 15.98
N TYR A 136 -5.91 13.47 16.83
CA TYR A 136 -6.72 14.61 16.41
C TYR A 136 -5.86 15.74 15.88
N ASP A 137 -4.81 16.10 16.61
CA ASP A 137 -3.83 17.12 16.19
C ASP A 137 -3.23 16.72 14.83
N ASP A 138 -2.82 15.46 14.66
CA ASP A 138 -2.33 14.92 13.38
C ASP A 138 -3.35 15.09 12.23
N ILE A 139 -4.65 14.84 12.49
CA ILE A 139 -5.73 14.98 11.50
C ILE A 139 -6.00 16.46 11.17
N GLU A 140 -5.96 17.34 12.18
CA GLU A 140 -6.22 18.77 12.02
C GLU A 140 -5.07 19.49 11.31
N GLU A 141 -3.82 19.14 11.65
CA GLU A 141 -2.62 19.67 11.03
C GLU A 141 -2.31 19.01 9.68
N GLY A 142 -2.71 17.74 9.52
CA GLY A 142 -2.45 16.94 8.35
C GLY A 142 -3.26 17.34 7.11
N SER A 143 -2.65 17.16 5.94
CA SER A 143 -3.36 17.23 4.66
C SER A 143 -3.80 15.83 4.19
N GLY A 144 -4.87 15.78 3.40
CA GLY A 144 -5.27 14.56 2.69
C GLY A 144 -6.69 14.10 3.00
N ARG A 145 -7.03 12.91 2.51
CA ARG A 145 -8.40 12.39 2.58
C ARG A 145 -8.76 11.70 3.90
N HIS A 146 -7.79 11.34 4.73
CA HIS A 146 -8.09 10.74 6.02
C HIS A 146 -8.67 11.75 7.01
N SER A 147 -8.35 13.04 6.88
CA SER A 147 -8.87 14.07 7.79
C SER A 147 -10.37 14.34 7.67
N ILE A 148 -10.98 13.97 6.54
CA ILE A 148 -12.43 14.08 6.33
C ILE A 148 -13.20 12.82 6.75
N LEU A 149 -12.49 11.74 7.11
CA LEU A 149 -13.12 10.49 7.51
C LEU A 149 -13.45 10.51 9.01
N LYS A 150 -14.53 9.82 9.36
CA LYS A 150 -14.84 9.55 10.76
C LYS A 150 -13.93 8.43 11.29
N CYS A 151 -13.58 8.50 12.56
CA CYS A 151 -12.68 7.53 13.19
C CYS A 151 -13.27 6.10 13.11
N ASP A 152 -14.59 5.97 13.22
CA ASP A 152 -15.32 4.70 13.19
C ASP A 152 -15.35 4.00 11.81
N LEU A 153 -15.02 4.71 10.73
CA LEU A 153 -14.89 4.11 9.40
C LEU A 153 -13.68 3.19 9.29
N CYS A 154 -12.60 3.53 10.00
CA CYS A 154 -11.36 2.78 10.00
C CYS A 154 -11.20 1.95 11.28
N HIS A 155 -11.55 2.54 12.42
CA HIS A 155 -11.55 1.89 13.74
C HIS A 155 -12.94 1.33 14.06
N VAL A 156 -13.28 0.22 13.42
CA VAL A 156 -14.59 -0.47 13.57
C VAL A 156 -14.87 -0.97 14.99
N GLN A 157 -13.81 -1.11 15.79
CA GLN A 157 -13.87 -1.39 17.21
C GLN A 157 -12.75 -0.65 17.93
N HIS A 158 -13.02 -0.16 19.14
CA HIS A 158 -11.99 0.48 19.95
C HIS A 158 -10.82 -0.48 20.21
N GLY A 159 -9.60 -0.06 19.88
CA GLY A 159 -8.37 -0.87 19.95
C GLY A 159 -8.04 -1.66 18.67
N TYR A 160 -8.92 -1.67 17.67
CA TYR A 160 -8.61 -2.20 16.34
C TYR A 160 -7.75 -1.20 15.56
N LEU A 161 -6.64 -1.66 14.99
CA LEU A 161 -5.82 -0.88 14.05
C LEU A 161 -6.01 -1.45 12.64
N PRO A 162 -6.47 -0.65 11.67
CA PRO A 162 -6.63 -1.09 10.29
C PRO A 162 -5.27 -1.31 9.63
N ILE A 163 -5.20 -2.25 8.68
CA ILE A 163 -4.02 -2.47 7.86
C ILE A 163 -4.12 -1.57 6.62
N CYS A 164 -3.08 -0.78 6.32
CA CYS A 164 -3.10 0.18 5.22
C CYS A 164 -3.44 -0.46 3.86
N SER A 165 -2.95 -1.69 3.64
CA SER A 165 -3.15 -2.43 2.39
C SER A 165 -4.58 -2.90 2.15
N ASP A 166 -5.44 -2.91 3.18
CA ASP A 166 -6.86 -3.26 3.03
C ASP A 166 -7.59 -2.24 2.15
N CYS A 167 -7.09 -0.99 2.11
CA CYS A 167 -7.66 0.10 1.32
C CYS A 167 -6.72 0.60 0.21
N HIS A 168 -5.41 0.69 0.47
CA HIS A 168 -4.45 1.39 -0.39
C HIS A 168 -3.56 0.48 -1.25
N GLY A 169 -3.65 -0.84 -1.06
CA GLY A 169 -2.73 -1.78 -1.70
C GLY A 169 -1.27 -1.54 -1.27
N MET A 170 -0.32 -1.81 -2.17
CA MET A 170 1.13 -1.65 -1.93
C MET A 170 1.74 -0.70 -2.98
N PRO A 171 1.61 0.63 -2.80
CA PRO A 171 2.04 1.61 -3.80
C PRO A 171 3.55 1.64 -4.02
N HIS A 172 4.34 1.22 -3.03
CA HIS A 172 5.81 1.12 -3.10
C HIS A 172 6.28 -0.30 -3.45
N GLY A 173 5.37 -1.21 -3.82
CA GLY A 173 5.68 -2.61 -4.06
C GLY A 173 5.96 -3.41 -2.79
N PRO A 174 6.31 -4.70 -2.91
CA PRO A 174 6.44 -5.61 -1.76
C PRO A 174 7.68 -5.37 -0.90
N ASP A 175 8.69 -4.69 -1.43
CA ASP A 175 9.97 -4.45 -0.75
C ASP A 175 9.89 -3.34 0.33
N VAL A 176 8.81 -2.55 0.34
CA VAL A 176 8.56 -1.47 1.30
C VAL A 176 7.21 -1.72 1.96
N SER A 177 7.21 -2.46 3.08
CA SER A 177 6.00 -2.98 3.74
C SER A 177 5.67 -2.39 5.11
N GLY A 178 6.49 -1.48 5.65
CA GLY A 178 6.24 -0.78 6.91
C GLY A 178 5.71 0.63 6.70
N CYS A 179 4.41 0.76 6.41
CA CYS A 179 3.79 2.05 6.08
C CYS A 179 3.98 3.09 7.18
N GLU A 180 3.72 2.74 8.44
CA GLU A 180 3.84 3.65 9.59
C GLU A 180 5.27 4.10 9.91
N GLY A 181 6.28 3.46 9.33
CA GLY A 181 7.68 3.87 9.50
C GLY A 181 8.02 5.18 8.76
N CYS A 182 7.17 5.58 7.82
CA CYS A 182 7.34 6.79 7.02
C CYS A 182 6.06 7.64 7.00
N HIS A 183 4.88 7.03 6.90
CA HIS A 183 3.61 7.72 6.83
C HIS A 183 2.93 7.74 8.20
N ASN A 184 2.47 8.91 8.66
CA ASN A 184 1.51 8.94 9.74
C ASN A 184 0.14 8.46 9.20
N PRO A 185 -0.51 7.41 9.76
CA PRO A 185 -1.82 6.96 9.28
C PRO A 185 -2.91 8.04 9.31
N HIS A 186 -2.80 8.99 10.23
CA HIS A 186 -3.71 10.12 10.41
C HIS A 186 -3.35 11.35 9.54
N ALA A 187 -2.12 11.40 9.04
CA ALA A 187 -1.61 12.43 8.13
C ALA A 187 -0.65 11.83 7.10
N PRO A 188 -1.12 10.94 6.20
CA PRO A 188 -0.23 10.08 5.40
C PRO A 188 0.55 10.84 4.32
N GLU A 189 0.11 12.05 3.96
CA GLU A 189 0.80 12.92 3.01
C GLU A 189 1.88 13.78 3.69
N SER A 190 1.84 13.91 5.02
CA SER A 190 2.77 14.72 5.81
C SER A 190 4.07 13.98 6.07
N ILE A 191 4.84 13.73 5.00
CA ILE A 191 6.19 13.16 5.10
C ILE A 191 7.20 14.26 4.81
N GLU A 192 8.11 14.48 5.76
CA GLU A 192 9.33 15.21 5.49
C GLU A 192 10.41 14.26 4.99
N PHE A 193 10.89 14.48 3.78
CA PHE A 193 11.97 13.73 3.17
C PHE A 193 13.04 14.71 2.73
N ASP A 194 14.23 14.63 3.33
CA ASP A 194 15.38 15.39 2.85
C ASP A 194 15.86 14.77 1.54
N THR A 195 15.39 15.31 0.41
CA THR A 195 15.73 14.83 -0.93
C THR A 195 17.21 14.99 -1.26
N HIS A 196 17.92 15.88 -0.56
CA HIS A 196 19.34 16.12 -0.77
C HIS A 196 20.23 15.08 -0.06
N ASN A 197 19.67 14.36 0.92
CA ASN A 197 20.38 13.33 1.65
C ASN A 197 20.26 11.96 0.97
N ASN A 198 21.33 11.54 0.30
CA ASN A 198 21.41 10.23 -0.35
C ASN A 198 21.09 9.03 0.56
N SER A 199 21.33 9.14 1.87
CA SER A 199 21.01 8.06 2.80
C SER A 199 19.51 7.83 2.92
N GLU A 200 18.68 8.88 2.81
CA GLU A 200 17.22 8.77 2.79
C GLU A 200 16.75 8.02 1.54
N CYS A 201 17.32 8.31 0.37
CA CYS A 201 17.04 7.57 -0.87
C CYS A 201 17.45 6.10 -0.74
N ALA A 202 18.59 5.82 -0.10
CA ALA A 202 19.12 4.47 0.07
C ALA A 202 18.26 3.56 0.96
N ARG A 203 17.43 4.13 1.86
CA ARG A 203 16.47 3.36 2.68
C ARG A 203 15.54 2.50 1.82
N CYS A 204 15.10 3.04 0.68
CA CYS A 204 14.22 2.35 -0.27
C CYS A 204 14.99 1.80 -1.49
N HIS A 205 15.98 2.53 -1.99
CA HIS A 205 16.72 2.17 -3.20
C HIS A 205 18.05 1.43 -2.92
N ARG A 206 18.17 0.74 -1.79
CA ARG A 206 19.40 -0.01 -1.40
C ARG A 206 19.95 -0.91 -2.50
N SER A 207 19.04 -1.53 -3.27
CA SER A 207 19.41 -2.51 -4.29
C SER A 207 20.01 -1.83 -5.51
N VAL A 208 19.54 -0.62 -5.84
CA VAL A 208 20.14 0.24 -6.86
C VAL A 208 21.53 0.64 -6.38
N VAL A 209 21.63 1.26 -5.20
CA VAL A 209 22.91 1.74 -4.64
C VAL A 209 23.97 0.65 -4.63
N ARG A 210 23.62 -0.56 -4.16
CA ARG A 210 24.55 -1.69 -4.10
C ARG A 210 24.98 -2.17 -5.50
N ARG A 211 24.06 -2.27 -6.45
CA ARG A 211 24.35 -2.82 -7.79
C ARG A 211 25.00 -1.81 -8.73
N THR A 212 24.86 -0.52 -8.47
CA THR A 212 25.41 0.54 -9.31
C THR A 212 26.58 1.23 -8.63
N PHE A 213 26.33 2.12 -7.67
CA PHE A 213 27.35 2.99 -7.09
C PHE A 213 28.42 2.25 -6.29
N VAL A 214 28.06 1.16 -5.61
CA VAL A 214 29.03 0.33 -4.86
C VAL A 214 29.79 -0.63 -5.78
N ALA A 215 29.07 -1.32 -6.68
CA ALA A 215 29.68 -2.36 -7.52
C ALA A 215 30.46 -1.80 -8.72
N VAL A 216 30.04 -0.66 -9.26
CA VAL A 216 30.62 -0.02 -10.45
C VAL A 216 30.69 1.49 -10.18
N PRO A 217 31.62 1.94 -9.31
CA PRO A 217 31.70 3.34 -8.94
C PRO A 217 32.03 4.21 -10.17
N THR A 218 31.22 5.24 -10.38
CA THR A 218 31.45 6.30 -11.38
C THR A 218 31.39 7.66 -10.70
N ARG A 219 31.70 8.73 -11.42
CA ARG A 219 31.56 10.10 -10.88
C ARG A 219 30.14 10.45 -10.46
N HIS A 220 29.13 9.77 -10.99
CA HIS A 220 27.75 9.98 -10.55
C HIS A 220 27.49 9.43 -9.14
N ALA A 221 28.37 8.58 -8.59
CA ALA A 221 28.29 8.17 -7.19
C ALA A 221 28.59 9.33 -6.22
N ASP A 222 29.28 10.37 -6.69
CA ASP A 222 29.63 11.56 -5.90
C ASP A 222 28.50 12.61 -5.88
N LEU A 223 27.44 12.42 -6.68
CA LEU A 223 26.32 13.35 -6.79
C LEU A 223 25.20 13.03 -5.80
N ALA A 224 24.48 14.05 -5.36
CA ALA A 224 23.23 13.87 -4.67
C ALA A 224 22.16 13.31 -5.64
N CYS A 225 21.29 12.43 -5.16
CA CYS A 225 20.29 11.75 -5.99
C CYS A 225 19.31 12.74 -6.62
N ASP A 226 18.95 13.80 -5.88
CA ASP A 226 18.05 14.87 -6.31
C ASP A 226 18.56 15.68 -7.51
N MET A 227 19.88 15.70 -7.75
CA MET A 227 20.47 16.34 -8.93
C MET A 227 19.95 15.73 -10.23
N CYS A 228 19.67 14.43 -10.24
CA CYS A 228 19.07 13.73 -11.38
C CYS A 228 17.61 13.35 -11.15
N HIS A 229 17.18 13.25 -9.90
CA HIS A 229 15.82 12.92 -9.48
C HIS A 229 15.20 14.08 -8.70
N PRO A 230 14.90 15.22 -9.37
CA PRO A 230 14.48 16.46 -8.70
C PRO A 230 13.15 16.33 -7.95
N ARG A 231 12.38 15.27 -8.27
CA ARG A 231 11.22 14.82 -7.52
C ARG A 231 11.25 13.30 -7.48
N HIS A 232 10.72 12.73 -6.41
CA HIS A 232 10.54 11.29 -6.33
C HIS A 232 9.72 10.77 -7.54
N ALA A 233 10.18 9.67 -8.15
CA ALA A 233 9.67 9.12 -9.42
C ALA A 233 9.82 10.01 -10.67
N ALA A 234 10.53 11.13 -10.60
CA ALA A 234 10.97 11.91 -11.76
C ALA A 234 12.47 11.68 -12.04
N THR A 235 12.87 11.70 -13.31
CA THR A 235 14.28 11.56 -13.72
C THR A 235 14.59 12.56 -14.82
N MET A 236 15.72 13.25 -14.70
CA MET A 236 16.26 14.17 -15.71
C MET A 236 16.74 13.41 -16.95
N LEU A 237 16.88 14.12 -18.07
CA LEU A 237 17.50 13.55 -19.26
C LEU A 237 19.02 13.71 -19.17
N CYS A 238 19.79 12.68 -19.54
CA CYS A 238 21.25 12.75 -19.68
C CYS A 238 21.69 13.96 -20.54
N ILE A 239 20.96 14.26 -21.62
CA ILE A 239 21.27 15.35 -22.55
C ILE A 239 21.11 16.75 -21.95
N ASP A 240 20.45 16.86 -20.80
CA ASP A 240 20.34 18.13 -20.07
C ASP A 240 21.70 18.55 -19.48
N CYS A 241 22.65 17.62 -19.36
CA CYS A 241 23.99 17.86 -18.82
C CYS A 241 25.13 17.37 -19.74
N HIS A 242 24.91 16.30 -20.51
CA HIS A 242 25.93 15.68 -21.36
C HIS A 242 25.64 15.86 -22.85
N PRO A 243 26.60 16.32 -23.66
CA PRO A 243 26.44 16.30 -25.11
C PRO A 243 26.40 14.86 -25.64
N GLY A 244 25.56 14.60 -26.64
CA GLY A 244 25.58 13.34 -27.38
C GLY A 244 26.85 13.19 -28.20
N HIS A 245 27.17 11.95 -28.59
CA HIS A 245 28.31 11.67 -29.48
C HIS A 245 28.02 12.10 -30.94
N SER A 246 26.77 12.40 -31.27
CA SER A 246 26.38 13.14 -32.47
C SER A 246 25.25 14.12 -32.18
N THR A 247 25.06 15.10 -33.07
CA THR A 247 24.03 16.15 -32.90
C THR A 247 22.60 15.63 -32.97
N GLU A 248 22.40 14.44 -33.56
CA GLU A 248 21.07 13.84 -33.75
C GLU A 248 20.71 12.83 -32.65
N MET A 249 21.64 12.51 -31.74
CA MET A 249 21.38 11.54 -30.68
C MET A 249 20.34 12.08 -29.69
N ASN A 250 19.32 11.26 -29.41
CA ASN A 250 18.35 11.49 -28.36
C ASN A 250 18.56 10.53 -27.17
N MET A 251 17.73 10.68 -26.13
CA MET A 251 17.80 9.86 -24.92
C MET A 251 17.80 8.35 -25.19
N ARG A 252 17.00 7.89 -26.14
CA ARG A 252 16.89 6.47 -26.45
C ARG A 252 18.18 5.95 -27.09
N ASP A 253 18.87 6.78 -27.85
CA ASP A 253 20.16 6.43 -28.46
C ASP A 253 21.24 6.31 -27.39
N CYS A 254 21.24 7.18 -26.38
CA CYS A 254 22.13 7.05 -25.22
C CYS A 254 21.92 5.69 -24.55
N CYS A 255 20.67 5.30 -24.29
CA CYS A 255 20.31 4.06 -23.61
C CYS A 255 20.55 2.79 -24.43
N ASN A 256 20.82 2.89 -25.73
CA ASN A 256 21.23 1.74 -26.55
C ASN A 256 22.62 1.22 -26.18
N CYS A 257 23.45 2.06 -25.56
CA CYS A 257 24.80 1.74 -25.12
C CYS A 257 24.97 1.90 -23.60
N HIS A 258 24.46 2.99 -23.04
CA HIS A 258 24.57 3.32 -21.62
C HIS A 258 23.33 2.84 -20.87
N ARG A 259 23.44 1.76 -20.09
CA ARG A 259 22.25 1.14 -19.46
C ARG A 259 21.48 2.03 -18.50
N THR A 260 22.18 2.87 -17.75
CA THR A 260 21.58 3.73 -16.73
C THR A 260 22.51 4.88 -16.39
N GLY A 261 21.92 6.02 -16.04
CA GLY A 261 22.65 7.18 -15.55
C GLY A 261 23.46 6.90 -14.29
N HIS A 262 23.19 5.85 -13.51
CA HIS A 262 24.01 5.54 -12.32
C HIS A 262 25.39 4.96 -12.67
N VAL A 263 25.48 4.23 -13.79
CA VAL A 263 26.71 3.56 -14.26
C VAL A 263 26.92 3.80 -15.76
N PRO A 264 27.08 5.06 -16.19
CA PRO A 264 27.15 5.40 -17.61
C PRO A 264 28.35 4.72 -18.31
N THR A 265 29.41 4.36 -17.57
CA THR A 265 30.57 3.64 -18.10
C THR A 265 30.32 2.15 -18.34
N SER A 266 29.22 1.59 -17.84
CA SER A 266 28.82 0.21 -18.12
C SER A 266 28.14 0.13 -19.49
N ILE A 267 28.98 0.13 -20.53
CA ILE A 267 28.53 0.10 -21.93
C ILE A 267 28.08 -1.31 -22.31
N GLN A 268 26.88 -1.41 -22.87
CA GLN A 268 26.36 -2.61 -23.52
C GLN A 268 25.50 -2.20 -24.70
N TYR A 269 25.71 -2.84 -25.85
CA TYR A 269 24.97 -2.56 -27.07
C TYR A 269 24.28 -3.81 -27.61
N SER A 270 23.36 -3.60 -28.56
CA SER A 270 22.77 -4.65 -29.38
C SER A 270 23.79 -5.17 -30.40
N SER A 271 23.91 -6.49 -30.55
CA SER A 271 24.73 -7.10 -31.61
C SER A 271 24.09 -6.99 -33.00
N ASN A 272 22.88 -6.40 -33.10
CA ASN A 272 22.18 -6.24 -34.37
C ASN A 272 22.73 -5.04 -35.17
N PRO A 273 23.29 -5.27 -36.37
CA PRO A 273 23.81 -4.20 -37.24
C PRO A 273 22.75 -3.24 -37.78
N ALA A 274 21.45 -3.57 -37.66
CA ALA A 274 20.37 -2.63 -37.97
C ALA A 274 20.22 -1.53 -36.90
N THR A 275 20.63 -1.81 -35.65
CA THR A 275 20.45 -0.89 -34.51
C THR A 275 21.75 -0.25 -34.06
N THR A 276 22.90 -0.90 -34.28
CA THR A 276 24.21 -0.41 -33.83
C THR A 276 25.17 -0.36 -35.01
N LYS A 277 25.49 0.85 -35.44
CA LYS A 277 26.34 1.15 -36.60
C LYS A 277 27.78 1.38 -36.19
N SER A 278 28.75 0.93 -36.99
CA SER A 278 30.19 1.10 -36.72
C SER A 278 30.59 2.54 -36.42
N GLY A 279 29.90 3.53 -37.03
CA GLY A 279 30.17 4.94 -36.82
C GLY A 279 30.17 5.37 -35.34
N VAL A 280 29.28 4.82 -34.50
CA VAL A 280 29.22 5.17 -33.07
C VAL A 280 30.36 4.57 -32.25
N CYS A 281 31.07 3.58 -32.81
CA CYS A 281 32.23 2.95 -32.16
C CYS A 281 33.49 3.79 -32.38
N VAL A 282 33.58 4.55 -33.48
CA VAL A 282 34.79 5.25 -33.93
C VAL A 282 35.25 6.30 -32.93
N ASP A 283 34.33 6.95 -32.23
CA ASP A 283 34.66 7.98 -31.23
C ASP A 283 35.59 7.46 -30.12
N CYS A 284 35.47 6.16 -29.78
CA CYS A 284 36.33 5.50 -28.80
C CYS A 284 37.35 4.55 -29.46
N HIS A 285 37.03 3.98 -30.62
CA HIS A 285 37.78 2.94 -31.31
C HIS A 285 38.29 3.42 -32.69
N ALA A 286 38.77 4.65 -32.78
CA ALA A 286 39.28 5.22 -34.03
C ALA A 286 40.43 4.39 -34.63
N LYS A 287 41.33 3.87 -33.79
CA LYS A 287 42.48 3.08 -34.26
C LYS A 287 42.08 1.83 -35.04
N PRO A 288 41.34 0.84 -34.49
CA PRO A 288 40.95 -0.35 -35.25
C PRO A 288 40.04 -0.02 -36.45
N PHE A 289 39.21 1.03 -36.36
CA PHE A 289 38.41 1.49 -37.49
C PHE A 289 39.29 1.99 -38.65
N ASN A 290 40.26 2.86 -38.36
CA ASN A 290 41.17 3.40 -39.37
C ASN A 290 42.06 2.30 -39.96
N THR A 291 42.57 1.37 -39.14
CA THR A 291 43.34 0.22 -39.65
C THR A 291 42.53 -0.62 -40.64
N MET A 292 41.26 -0.89 -40.32
CA MET A 292 40.36 -1.63 -41.23
C MET A 292 40.10 -0.87 -42.53
N LEU A 293 39.88 0.43 -42.44
CA LEU A 293 39.67 1.29 -43.61
C LEU A 293 40.93 1.35 -44.50
N GLU A 294 42.11 1.48 -43.89
CA GLU A 294 43.41 1.52 -44.57
C GLU A 294 43.82 0.17 -45.19
N SER A 295 43.30 -0.95 -44.67
CA SER A 295 43.57 -2.29 -45.22
C SER A 295 42.99 -2.50 -46.62
N GLU A 296 42.04 -1.65 -47.04
CA GLU A 296 41.26 -1.79 -48.28
C GLU A 296 40.52 -3.14 -48.42
N SER A 297 40.42 -3.93 -47.35
CA SER A 297 39.72 -5.22 -47.37
C SER A 297 38.21 -5.06 -47.38
N GLU A 298 37.49 -6.08 -47.86
CA GLU A 298 36.02 -6.14 -47.85
C GLU A 298 35.42 -6.09 -46.43
N HIS A 299 36.23 -6.36 -45.40
CA HIS A 299 35.80 -6.25 -44.01
C HIS A 299 35.44 -4.83 -43.60
N GLN A 300 35.94 -3.80 -44.31
CA GLN A 300 35.55 -2.39 -44.08
C GLN A 300 34.04 -2.12 -44.25
N TYR A 301 33.33 -2.99 -44.98
CA TYR A 301 31.88 -2.88 -45.19
C TYR A 301 31.04 -3.65 -44.17
N ILE A 302 31.69 -4.30 -43.18
CA ILE A 302 31.02 -5.08 -42.13
C ILE A 302 30.88 -4.23 -40.88
N GLU A 303 29.68 -4.15 -40.33
CA GLU A 303 29.42 -3.46 -39.07
C GLU A 303 30.15 -4.15 -37.90
N CYS A 304 30.81 -3.37 -37.03
CA CYS A 304 31.66 -3.88 -35.93
C CYS A 304 30.95 -4.93 -35.08
N VAL A 305 29.66 -4.70 -34.80
CA VAL A 305 28.84 -5.56 -33.93
C VAL A 305 28.60 -6.97 -34.48
N ARG A 306 28.83 -7.19 -35.78
CA ARG A 306 28.76 -8.54 -36.36
C ARG A 306 29.92 -9.43 -35.91
N CYS A 307 31.08 -8.82 -35.65
CA CYS A 307 32.26 -9.53 -35.16
C CYS A 307 32.43 -9.40 -33.64
N HIS A 308 31.99 -8.27 -33.07
CA HIS A 308 32.02 -7.95 -31.65
C HIS A 308 30.59 -7.93 -31.09
N PRO A 309 30.02 -9.06 -30.69
CA PRO A 309 28.63 -9.11 -30.24
C PRO A 309 28.42 -8.48 -28.86
N GLU A 310 29.48 -8.31 -28.08
CA GLU A 310 29.43 -7.81 -26.70
C GLU A 310 30.56 -6.83 -26.42
N HIS A 311 30.24 -5.70 -25.81
CA HIS A 311 31.22 -4.70 -25.40
C HIS A 311 32.05 -5.19 -24.20
N GLY A 312 33.37 -5.00 -24.24
CA GLY A 312 34.29 -5.41 -23.17
C GLY A 312 34.56 -6.93 -23.11
N SER A 313 34.01 -7.70 -24.05
CA SER A 313 34.28 -9.13 -24.18
C SER A 313 35.51 -9.38 -25.05
N ALA A 314 36.30 -10.40 -24.69
CA ALA A 314 37.34 -10.93 -25.56
C ALA A 314 36.77 -11.85 -26.66
N ALA A 315 35.48 -12.21 -26.57
CA ALA A 315 34.84 -13.07 -27.55
C ALA A 315 34.61 -12.31 -28.86
N THR A 316 35.20 -12.82 -29.92
CA THR A 316 34.98 -12.37 -31.29
C THR A 316 34.46 -13.51 -32.15
N LEU A 317 33.73 -13.18 -33.20
CA LEU A 317 33.26 -14.19 -34.16
C LEU A 317 34.45 -14.83 -34.86
N ALA A 318 34.51 -16.17 -34.86
CA ALA A 318 35.55 -16.91 -35.56
C ALA A 318 35.47 -16.71 -37.08
N CYS A 319 36.63 -16.69 -37.78
CA CYS A 319 36.69 -16.52 -39.23
C CYS A 319 35.86 -17.57 -39.99
N THR A 320 35.85 -18.80 -39.47
CA THR A 320 35.12 -19.95 -40.02
C THR A 320 33.60 -19.82 -39.94
N SER A 321 33.08 -18.85 -39.20
CA SER A 321 31.63 -18.57 -39.14
C SER A 321 31.11 -17.88 -40.41
N CYS A 322 32.00 -17.28 -41.20
CA CYS A 322 31.64 -16.58 -42.44
C CYS A 322 32.40 -17.12 -43.66
N HIS A 323 33.63 -17.60 -43.47
CA HIS A 323 34.48 -18.07 -44.55
C HIS A 323 34.51 -19.60 -44.62
N THR A 324 34.37 -20.13 -45.83
CA THR A 324 34.59 -21.55 -46.13
C THR A 324 36.06 -21.78 -46.47
N MET A 325 36.70 -22.76 -45.85
CA MET A 325 38.09 -23.10 -46.14
C MET A 325 38.17 -24.19 -47.21
N ASP A 326 39.13 -24.07 -48.12
CA ASP A 326 39.52 -25.21 -48.95
C ASP A 326 40.36 -26.21 -48.14
N SER A 327 40.52 -27.43 -48.67
CA SER A 327 41.26 -28.51 -48.03
C SER A 327 42.77 -28.28 -47.86
N SER A 328 43.32 -27.24 -48.50
CA SER A 328 44.73 -26.85 -48.47
C SER A 328 45.06 -25.82 -47.38
N HIS A 329 44.06 -25.23 -46.72
CA HIS A 329 44.25 -24.23 -45.67
C HIS A 329 44.22 -24.82 -44.26
N GLY A 330 45.12 -24.34 -43.40
CA GLY A 330 45.12 -24.63 -41.96
C GLY A 330 44.12 -23.78 -41.16
N THR A 331 43.89 -24.13 -39.89
CA THR A 331 42.90 -23.45 -39.03
C THR A 331 43.40 -22.17 -38.35
N ASN A 332 44.69 -21.85 -38.45
CA ASN A 332 45.29 -20.67 -37.84
C ASN A 332 45.40 -19.51 -38.85
N CYS A 333 44.28 -18.85 -39.14
CA CYS A 333 44.17 -17.83 -40.18
C CYS A 333 45.13 -16.64 -39.95
N VAL A 334 45.26 -16.20 -38.70
CA VAL A 334 46.01 -14.98 -38.35
C VAL A 334 47.52 -15.12 -38.52
N ALA A 335 48.04 -16.35 -38.60
CA ALA A 335 49.46 -16.60 -38.83
C ALA A 335 49.93 -16.16 -40.23
N CYS A 336 49.02 -16.15 -41.20
CA CYS A 336 49.32 -15.80 -42.59
C CYS A 336 48.59 -14.53 -43.04
N HIS A 337 47.34 -14.32 -42.60
CA HIS A 337 46.49 -13.24 -43.10
C HIS A 337 46.48 -11.99 -42.22
N GLY A 338 47.13 -12.00 -41.06
CA GLY A 338 47.06 -10.89 -40.10
C GLY A 338 45.74 -10.88 -39.33
N SER A 339 45.29 -9.70 -38.91
CA SER A 339 44.03 -9.55 -38.16
C SER A 339 42.85 -9.27 -39.10
N ALA A 340 41.61 -9.51 -38.64
CA ALA A 340 40.42 -9.13 -39.42
C ALA A 340 40.32 -7.61 -39.67
N HIS A 341 41.08 -6.79 -38.94
CA HIS A 341 41.16 -5.34 -39.15
C HIS A 341 42.33 -4.93 -40.04
N ASP A 342 43.24 -5.85 -40.36
CA ASP A 342 44.46 -5.58 -41.12
C ASP A 342 44.78 -6.83 -41.94
N LEU A 343 43.83 -7.19 -42.80
CA LEU A 343 44.03 -8.27 -43.73
C LEU A 343 44.99 -7.73 -44.79
N ALA A 344 46.22 -8.26 -44.80
CA ALA A 344 47.14 -7.99 -45.88
C ALA A 344 46.45 -8.43 -47.18
N THR A 345 46.14 -7.47 -48.06
CA THR A 345 45.83 -7.77 -49.45
C THR A 345 46.96 -8.67 -49.94
N SER A 346 46.62 -9.89 -50.36
CA SER A 346 47.58 -10.88 -50.82
C SER A 346 48.54 -10.22 -51.79
N ARG A 347 49.77 -9.92 -51.34
CA ARG A 347 50.85 -9.49 -52.21
C ARG A 347 51.26 -10.73 -53.00
N GLY A 348 50.77 -10.80 -54.24
CA GLY A 348 51.25 -11.73 -55.28
C GLY A 348 50.44 -13.00 -55.38
#